data_AF-A0A1B0FHS1-F1
#
_entry.id   AF-A0A1B0FHS1-F1
#
_cell.length_a   1.000
_cell.length_b   1.000
_cell.length_c   1.000
_cell.angle_alpha   90.00
_cell.angle_beta   90.00
_cell.angle_gamma   90.00
#
_symmetry.space_group_name_H-M   'P 1'
#
loop_
_entity.id
_entity.type
_entity.pdbx_description
1 polymer ?
#
loop_
_entity_poly.entity_id
_entity_poly.type
_entity_poly.pdbx_seq_one_letter_code
_entity_poly.pdbx_strand_id
1 'polypeptide(L)'
;MSATLQRCPGLYCGRQRLENNTWSECGACPRGFRVIESYECTRCKDDLDAYSWFYLGFMAMLPLMMHCFFIDLDAKDRKFSRKQLILTSCALAETIIAALFSILLMEPMGQFRLYACPVNKFSDWYTLFYNPTPNYEKLLHCTQEAVYPLQTIVLVFYFLCLINMCIIRPLVSTACKIRGKAPIYAALYFLPLLTFLHALACGLILPFPSIFYILTVRFTDPAEFRDAEARSN
;
A
#
# COMPACT_ATOMS: atom_id res chain seq x y z
N MET A 1 2.56 28.86 -33.46
CA MET A 1 1.34 28.74 -32.63
C MET A 1 1.41 27.40 -31.91
N SER A 2 1.59 27.40 -30.59
CA SER A 2 1.54 26.16 -29.80
C SER A 2 0.13 25.59 -29.92
N ALA A 3 -0.01 24.43 -30.57
CA ALA A 3 -1.30 23.76 -30.67
C ALA A 3 -1.71 23.32 -29.25
N THR A 4 -2.70 24.01 -28.68
CA THR A 4 -3.27 23.63 -27.39
C THR A 4 -3.88 22.25 -27.52
N LEU A 5 -3.40 21.30 -26.70
CA LEU A 5 -3.87 19.91 -26.74
C LEU A 5 -5.35 19.87 -26.37
N GLN A 6 -6.17 19.20 -27.19
CA GLN A 6 -7.58 19.04 -26.89
C GLN A 6 -7.79 18.09 -25.71
N ARG A 7 -8.59 18.54 -24.75
CA ARG A 7 -8.98 17.78 -23.56
C ARG A 7 -9.69 16.48 -23.93
N CYS A 8 -9.26 15.37 -23.33
CA CYS A 8 -9.96 14.10 -23.42
C CYS A 8 -11.24 14.11 -22.57
N PRO A 9 -12.29 13.38 -22.99
CA PRO A 9 -13.45 13.18 -22.13
C PRO A 9 -13.02 12.48 -20.84
N GLY A 10 -13.69 12.77 -19.72
CA GLY A 10 -13.37 12.19 -18.42
C GLY A 10 -12.23 12.90 -17.66
N LEU A 11 -12.00 12.44 -16.42
CA LEU A 11 -11.02 13.04 -15.51
C LEU A 11 -9.62 12.43 -15.60
N TYR A 12 -9.54 11.13 -15.94
CA TYR A 12 -8.31 10.35 -15.90
C TYR A 12 -7.80 9.91 -17.29
N CYS A 13 -8.47 10.34 -18.37
CA CYS A 13 -8.06 10.06 -19.74
C CYS A 13 -7.05 11.11 -20.21
N GLY A 14 -5.99 10.66 -20.89
CA GLY A 14 -4.96 11.54 -21.43
C GLY A 14 -4.48 11.12 -22.80
N ARG A 15 -3.52 11.89 -23.31
CA ARG A 15 -2.79 11.58 -24.54
C ARG A 15 -1.31 11.39 -24.26
N GLN A 16 -0.71 10.40 -24.90
CA GLN A 16 0.71 10.15 -24.85
C GLN A 16 1.41 10.82 -26.03
N ARG A 17 2.60 11.36 -25.78
CA ARG A 17 3.50 11.85 -26.83
C ARG A 17 4.15 10.64 -27.54
N LEU A 18 3.89 10.48 -28.82
CA LEU A 18 4.48 9.43 -29.66
C LEU A 18 5.87 9.85 -30.15
N GLU A 19 6.71 8.89 -30.52
CA GLU A 19 8.08 9.12 -31.01
C GLU A 19 8.14 10.05 -32.23
N ASN A 20 7.09 10.02 -33.07
CA ASN A 20 6.93 10.87 -34.25
C ASN A 20 6.51 12.32 -33.92
N ASN A 21 6.59 12.75 -32.66
CA ASN A 21 6.09 14.05 -32.18
C ASN A 21 4.58 14.29 -32.41
N THR A 22 3.84 13.21 -32.66
CA THR A 22 2.37 13.20 -32.73
C THR A 22 1.78 12.83 -31.38
N TRP A 23 0.49 13.11 -31.20
CA TRP A 23 -0.25 12.73 -29.99
C TRP A 23 -1.05 11.46 -30.23
N SER A 24 -1.10 10.58 -29.23
CA SER A 24 -1.98 9.41 -29.27
C SER A 24 -3.45 9.81 -29.25
N GLU A 25 -4.32 8.85 -29.56
CA GLU A 25 -5.73 8.93 -29.21
C GLU A 25 -5.91 9.02 -27.68
N CYS A 26 -7.09 9.49 -27.25
CA CYS A 26 -7.44 9.56 -25.84
C CYS A 26 -7.56 8.17 -25.24
N GLY A 27 -6.90 7.94 -24.11
CA GLY A 27 -6.97 6.65 -23.41
C GLY A 27 -6.40 6.72 -21.99
N ALA A 28 -6.24 5.54 -21.37
CA ALA A 28 -5.53 5.40 -20.11
C ALA A 28 -4.03 5.71 -20.28
N CYS A 29 -3.41 6.37 -19.30
CA CYS A 29 -1.95 6.50 -19.32
C CYS A 29 -1.30 5.16 -18.92
N PRO A 30 -0.07 4.90 -19.37
CA PRO A 30 0.68 3.73 -18.96
C PRO A 30 0.99 3.74 -17.45
N ARG A 31 1.33 2.58 -16.90
CA ARG A 31 1.71 2.44 -15.49
C ARG A 31 2.88 3.38 -15.15
N GLY A 32 2.77 4.11 -14.03
CA GLY A 32 3.77 5.12 -13.63
C GLY A 32 3.60 6.48 -14.32
N PHE A 33 2.54 6.66 -15.09
CA PHE A 33 2.20 7.94 -15.72
C PHE A 33 0.87 8.46 -15.19
N ARG A 34 0.70 9.78 -15.28
CA ARG A 34 -0.52 10.47 -14.87
C ARG A 34 -0.85 11.60 -15.84
N VAL A 35 -2.14 11.89 -15.98
CA VAL A 35 -2.63 13.09 -16.65
C VAL A 35 -2.40 14.34 -15.82
N ILE A 36 -1.85 15.37 -16.47
CA ILE A 36 -1.72 16.72 -15.91
C ILE A 36 -2.72 17.70 -16.54
N GLU A 37 -2.69 18.96 -16.11
CA GLU A 37 -3.64 19.99 -16.56
C GLU A 37 -3.58 20.28 -18.07
N SER A 38 -2.44 20.02 -18.72
CA SER A 38 -2.27 20.11 -20.17
C SER A 38 -2.90 18.92 -20.93
N TYR A 39 -3.53 17.96 -20.23
CA TYR A 39 -4.17 16.75 -20.77
C TYR A 39 -3.21 15.70 -21.37
N GLU A 40 -1.92 15.87 -21.15
CA GLU A 40 -0.91 14.90 -21.54
C GLU A 40 -0.61 13.91 -20.40
N CYS A 41 -0.21 12.70 -20.76
CA CYS A 41 0.29 11.70 -19.82
C CYS A 41 1.78 11.95 -19.55
N THR A 42 2.13 12.35 -18.34
CA THR A 42 3.52 12.55 -17.90
C THR A 42 3.95 11.46 -16.92
N ARG A 43 5.22 11.10 -16.92
CA ARG A 43 5.79 10.11 -16.00
C ARG A 43 5.94 10.73 -14.62
N CYS A 44 5.48 10.02 -13.59
CA CYS A 44 5.67 10.44 -12.22
C CYS A 44 7.13 10.23 -11.81
N LYS A 45 7.79 11.31 -11.39
CA LYS A 45 9.19 11.32 -10.94
C LYS A 45 9.35 11.96 -9.57
N ASP A 46 8.24 12.28 -8.92
CA ASP A 46 8.24 12.89 -7.60
C ASP A 46 8.60 11.84 -6.56
N ASP A 47 9.33 12.27 -5.53
CA ASP A 47 9.63 11.40 -4.40
C ASP A 47 8.39 11.19 -3.53
N LEU A 48 8.38 10.11 -2.76
CA LEU A 48 7.24 9.76 -1.92
C LEU A 48 7.14 10.71 -0.72
N ASP A 49 6.00 11.39 -0.59
CA ASP A 49 5.69 12.28 0.54
C ASP A 49 5.69 11.55 1.88
N ALA A 50 5.95 12.28 2.98
CA ALA A 50 5.96 11.72 4.33
C ALA A 50 4.63 11.04 4.72
N TYR A 51 3.49 11.62 4.31
CA TYR A 51 2.17 11.04 4.55
C TYR A 51 2.00 9.69 3.86
N SER A 52 2.47 9.59 2.62
CA SER A 52 2.47 8.36 1.83
C SER A 52 3.41 7.30 2.44
N TRP A 53 4.54 7.70 3.01
CA TRP A 53 5.40 6.81 3.80
C TRP A 53 4.69 6.25 5.04
N PHE A 54 3.99 7.09 5.81
CA PHE A 54 3.22 6.62 6.96
C PHE A 54 2.12 5.65 6.56
N TYR A 55 1.46 5.89 5.43
CA TYR A 55 0.50 4.95 4.86
C TYR A 55 1.12 3.60 4.53
N LEU A 56 2.27 3.58 3.84
CA LEU A 56 2.97 2.33 3.53
C LEU A 56 3.44 1.61 4.80
N GLY A 57 3.94 2.34 5.79
CA GLY A 57 4.32 1.79 7.09
C GLY A 57 3.14 1.14 7.81
N PHE A 58 1.98 1.81 7.83
CA PHE A 58 0.75 1.25 8.40
C PHE A 58 0.32 -0.03 7.68
N MET A 59 0.32 -0.04 6.35
CA MET A 59 0.00 -1.24 5.56
C MET A 59 0.99 -2.38 5.82
N ALA A 60 2.28 -2.06 6.00
CA ALA A 60 3.30 -3.05 6.33
C ALA A 60 3.13 -3.66 7.74
N MET A 61 2.62 -2.88 8.68
CA MET A 61 2.38 -3.32 10.06
C MET A 61 1.17 -4.26 10.19
N LEU A 62 0.13 -4.12 9.35
CA LEU A 62 -1.10 -4.92 9.46
C LEU A 62 -0.85 -6.44 9.39
N PRO A 63 -0.12 -7.00 8.40
CA PRO A 63 0.20 -8.43 8.39
C PRO A 63 1.03 -8.87 9.60
N LEU A 64 1.99 -8.04 10.05
CA LEU A 64 2.81 -8.36 11.22
C LEU A 64 1.96 -8.46 12.47
N MET A 65 1.06 -7.50 12.70
CA MET A 65 0.12 -7.52 13.83
C MET A 65 -0.78 -8.74 13.79
N MET A 66 -1.33 -9.09 12.61
CA MET A 66 -2.16 -10.28 12.45
C MET A 66 -1.37 -11.57 12.72
N HIS A 67 -0.12 -11.65 12.24
CA HIS A 67 0.75 -12.78 12.56
C HIS A 67 1.00 -12.92 14.06
N CYS A 68 1.36 -11.83 14.74
CA CYS A 68 1.57 -11.83 16.19
C CYS A 68 0.30 -12.26 16.92
N PHE A 69 -0.86 -11.71 16.54
CA PHE A 69 -2.15 -12.05 17.12
C PHE A 69 -2.47 -13.54 17.01
N PHE A 70 -2.33 -14.14 15.82
CA PHE A 70 -2.62 -15.58 15.64
C PHE A 70 -1.57 -16.49 16.30
N ILE A 71 -0.31 -16.05 16.39
CA ILE A 71 0.73 -16.77 17.15
C ILE A 71 0.39 -16.77 18.65
N ASP A 72 -0.05 -15.62 19.18
CA ASP A 72 -0.42 -15.46 20.58
C ASP A 72 -1.71 -16.21 20.92
N LEU A 73 -2.69 -16.23 20.02
CA LEU A 73 -3.91 -17.04 20.17
C LEU A 73 -3.62 -18.55 20.20
N ASP A 74 -2.64 -19.03 19.44
CA ASP A 74 -2.23 -20.45 19.45
C ASP A 74 -1.38 -20.78 20.70
N ALA A 75 -0.74 -19.79 21.31
CA ALA A 75 -0.03 -19.93 22.58
C ALA A 75 -1.04 -20.11 23.72
N LYS A 76 -1.48 -21.35 23.94
CA LYS A 76 -2.41 -21.76 25.01
C LYS A 76 -1.94 -21.40 26.43
N ASP A 77 -0.66 -21.09 26.60
CA ASP A 77 -0.04 -20.74 27.88
C ASP A 77 0.30 -19.24 27.95
N ARG A 78 0.01 -18.59 29.09
CA ARG A 78 0.32 -17.17 29.33
C ARG A 78 1.82 -16.87 29.52
N LYS A 79 2.69 -17.88 29.41
CA LYS A 79 4.14 -17.73 29.59
C LYS A 79 4.81 -17.63 28.22
N PHE A 80 5.68 -16.64 28.07
CA PHE A 80 6.43 -16.41 26.83
C PHE A 80 7.28 -17.64 26.48
N SER A 81 6.86 -18.39 25.47
CA SER A 81 7.50 -19.64 25.08
C SER A 81 8.60 -19.39 24.04
N ARG A 82 9.70 -20.15 24.09
CA ARG A 82 10.74 -20.11 23.06
C ARG A 82 10.18 -20.32 21.65
N LYS A 83 9.11 -21.12 21.52
CA LYS A 83 8.40 -21.36 20.25
C LYS A 83 7.74 -20.08 19.72
N GLN A 84 7.06 -19.34 20.60
CA GLN A 84 6.39 -18.08 20.29
C GLN A 84 7.43 -17.05 19.84
N LEU A 85 8.53 -16.91 20.56
CA LEU A 85 9.63 -16.02 20.18
C LEU A 85 10.16 -16.34 18.78
N ILE A 86 10.45 -17.62 18.48
CA ILE A 86 10.97 -18.02 17.16
C ILE A 86 9.96 -17.71 16.06
N LEU A 87 8.67 -18.01 16.25
CA LEU A 87 7.63 -17.77 15.26
C LEU A 87 7.39 -16.27 15.03
N THR A 88 7.42 -15.45 16.10
CA THR A 88 7.29 -14.00 15.99
C THR A 88 8.50 -13.37 15.31
N SER A 89 9.72 -13.81 15.64
CA SER A 89 10.92 -13.37 14.92
C SER A 89 10.89 -13.78 13.44
N CYS A 90 10.38 -14.97 13.13
CA CYS A 90 10.17 -15.44 11.76
C CYS A 90 9.17 -14.55 11.01
N ALA A 91 8.05 -14.20 11.63
CA ALA A 91 7.05 -13.29 11.07
C ALA A 91 7.64 -11.90 10.77
N LEU A 92 8.46 -11.37 11.68
CA LEU A 92 9.15 -10.10 11.48
C LEU A 92 10.15 -10.16 10.32
N ALA A 93 10.93 -11.24 10.20
CA ALA A 93 11.85 -11.41 9.09
C ALA A 93 11.11 -11.54 7.75
N GLU A 94 10.02 -12.32 7.70
CA GLU A 94 9.17 -12.48 6.51
C GLU A 94 8.63 -11.14 5.99
N THR A 95 8.12 -10.30 6.88
CA THR A 95 7.56 -8.99 6.52
C THR A 95 8.65 -7.99 6.15
N ILE A 96 9.79 -7.97 6.84
CA ILE A 96 10.92 -7.11 6.46
C ILE A 96 11.45 -7.48 5.07
N ILE A 97 11.68 -8.77 4.82
CA ILE A 97 12.12 -9.24 3.50
C ILE A 97 11.09 -8.86 2.44
N ALA A 98 9.80 -9.11 2.67
CA ALA A 98 8.76 -8.75 1.73
C ALA A 98 8.72 -7.23 1.45
N ALA A 99 8.89 -6.38 2.47
CA ALA A 99 8.90 -4.93 2.31
C ALA A 99 10.10 -4.45 1.49
N LEU A 100 11.31 -4.96 1.77
CA LEU A 100 12.52 -4.62 1.02
C LEU A 100 12.39 -5.02 -0.45
N PHE A 101 11.95 -6.25 -0.72
CA PHE A 101 11.72 -6.72 -2.10
C PHE A 101 10.60 -5.95 -2.79
N SER A 102 9.54 -5.55 -2.09
CA SER A 102 8.48 -4.74 -2.67
C SER A 102 9.00 -3.41 -3.18
N ILE A 103 9.87 -2.74 -2.41
CA ILE A 103 10.50 -1.48 -2.84
C ILE A 103 11.39 -1.71 -4.06
N LEU A 104 12.23 -2.75 -4.04
CA LEU A 104 13.13 -3.07 -5.15
C LEU A 104 12.41 -3.46 -6.46
N LEU A 105 11.17 -3.95 -6.37
CA LEU A 105 10.34 -4.30 -7.54
C LEU A 105 9.54 -3.12 -8.10
N MET A 106 9.42 -2.03 -7.35
CA MET A 106 8.80 -0.80 -7.86
C MET A 106 9.78 0.01 -8.69
N GLU A 107 9.25 0.99 -9.42
CA GLU A 107 10.07 1.86 -10.23
C GLU A 107 10.77 2.95 -9.36
N PRO A 108 12.09 3.19 -9.55
CA PRO A 108 13.02 2.49 -10.45
C PRO A 108 13.50 1.14 -9.88
N MET A 109 13.43 0.09 -10.71
CA MET A 109 13.72 -1.28 -10.29
C MET A 109 15.15 -1.40 -9.74
N GLY A 110 15.29 -2.07 -8.59
CA GLY A 110 16.56 -2.34 -7.94
C GLY A 110 17.13 -1.20 -7.09
N GLN A 111 16.40 -0.09 -6.92
CA GLN A 111 16.83 1.02 -6.06
C GLN A 111 15.94 1.14 -4.82
N PHE A 112 16.50 1.60 -3.70
CA PHE A 112 15.74 1.94 -2.49
C PHE A 112 15.16 3.37 -2.57
N ARG A 113 14.57 3.70 -3.73
CA ARG A 113 13.90 4.97 -4.00
C ARG A 113 12.57 4.65 -4.66
N LEU A 114 11.53 5.38 -4.30
CA LEU A 114 10.20 5.20 -4.87
C LEU A 114 9.78 6.48 -5.58
N TYR A 115 9.48 6.38 -6.87
CA TYR A 115 8.76 7.44 -7.58
C TYR A 115 7.27 7.27 -7.40
N ALA A 116 6.58 8.36 -7.12
CA ALA A 116 5.15 8.38 -6.91
C ALA A 116 4.46 9.51 -7.65
N CYS A 117 3.20 9.28 -7.96
CA CYS A 117 2.26 10.31 -8.37
C CYS A 117 1.60 10.87 -7.10
N PRO A 118 1.52 12.20 -6.93
CA PRO A 118 0.95 12.81 -5.73
C PRO A 118 -0.54 12.45 -5.57
N VAL A 119 -1.08 12.41 -4.36
CA VAL A 119 -2.52 12.21 -4.17
C VAL A 119 -3.21 13.57 -4.18
N ASN A 120 -3.98 13.89 -5.23
CA ASN A 120 -4.63 15.20 -5.35
C ASN A 120 -6.08 15.17 -4.86
N LYS A 121 -6.80 14.07 -5.15
CA LYS A 121 -8.23 13.92 -4.84
C LYS A 121 -8.51 12.51 -4.36
N PHE A 122 -9.54 12.36 -3.53
CA PHE A 122 -10.02 11.04 -3.09
C PHE A 122 -10.45 10.15 -4.27
N SER A 123 -10.99 10.74 -5.35
CA SER A 123 -11.35 10.05 -6.57
C SER A 123 -10.18 9.36 -7.28
N ASP A 124 -8.93 9.78 -7.01
CA ASP A 124 -7.72 9.25 -7.65
C ASP A 124 -7.49 7.76 -7.30
N TRP A 125 -8.07 7.29 -6.20
CA TRP A 125 -8.04 5.88 -5.80
C TRP A 125 -9.05 5.00 -6.54
N TYR A 126 -10.07 5.60 -7.16
CA TYR A 126 -11.20 4.89 -7.74
C TYR A 126 -11.47 5.30 -9.18
N THR A 127 -10.41 5.43 -9.97
CA THR A 127 -10.47 5.86 -11.39
C THR A 127 -11.44 5.01 -12.23
N LEU A 128 -11.68 3.76 -11.84
CA LEU A 128 -12.66 2.86 -12.44
C LEU A 128 -14.06 3.47 -12.55
N PHE A 129 -14.51 4.22 -11.55
CA PHE A 129 -15.84 4.84 -11.52
C PHE A 129 -15.96 6.12 -12.35
N TYR A 130 -14.85 6.58 -12.94
CA TYR A 130 -14.77 7.84 -13.70
C TYR A 130 -14.47 7.62 -15.19
N ASN A 131 -14.74 6.42 -15.71
CA ASN A 131 -14.67 6.14 -17.14
C ASN A 131 -15.82 6.86 -17.88
N PRO A 132 -15.53 7.73 -18.87
CA PRO A 132 -16.55 8.48 -19.58
C PRO A 132 -17.19 7.69 -20.73
N THR A 133 -18.43 8.05 -21.08
CA THR A 133 -19.15 7.57 -22.27
C THR A 133 -19.48 8.74 -23.20
N PRO A 134 -18.53 9.23 -24.02
CA PRO A 134 -18.76 10.34 -24.94
C PRO A 134 -19.94 10.04 -25.86
N ASN A 135 -20.90 10.97 -25.94
CA ASN A 135 -22.13 10.85 -26.73
C ASN A 135 -22.95 9.57 -26.48
N TYR A 136 -22.73 8.86 -25.36
CA TYR A 136 -23.36 7.58 -25.04
C TYR A 136 -23.14 6.45 -26.07
N GLU A 137 -22.15 6.58 -26.96
CA GLU A 137 -21.88 5.59 -28.01
C GLU A 137 -20.89 4.51 -27.54
N LYS A 138 -19.76 4.92 -26.98
CA LYS A 138 -18.67 4.02 -26.58
C LYS A 138 -18.11 4.39 -25.22
N LEU A 139 -17.96 3.40 -24.35
CA LEU A 139 -17.24 3.55 -23.08
C LEU A 139 -15.73 3.66 -23.35
N LEU A 140 -15.13 4.75 -22.91
CA LEU A 140 -13.68 4.91 -22.97
C LEU A 140 -13.06 4.45 -21.65
N HIS A 141 -12.19 3.44 -21.72
CA HIS A 141 -11.53 2.88 -20.55
C HIS A 141 -10.27 3.69 -20.21
N CYS A 142 -10.36 4.45 -19.12
CA CYS A 142 -9.27 5.28 -18.60
C CYS A 142 -8.88 4.90 -17.17
N THR A 143 -9.22 3.67 -16.77
CA THR A 143 -8.88 3.12 -15.47
C THR A 143 -7.39 2.90 -15.40
N GLN A 144 -6.76 3.57 -14.45
CA GLN A 144 -5.33 3.51 -14.20
C GLN A 144 -5.05 3.76 -12.72
N GLU A 145 -3.85 3.40 -12.28
CA GLU A 145 -3.37 3.74 -10.94
C GLU A 145 -2.90 5.20 -10.91
N ALA A 146 -3.83 6.14 -10.68
CA ALA A 146 -3.49 7.57 -10.64
C ALA A 146 -2.60 7.94 -9.44
N VAL A 147 -2.63 7.13 -8.37
CA VAL A 147 -1.81 7.26 -7.16
C VAL A 147 -0.64 6.26 -7.16
N TYR A 148 -0.04 6.01 -8.32
CA TYR A 148 1.09 5.08 -8.44
C TYR A 148 2.23 5.46 -7.49
N PRO A 149 2.88 4.51 -6.79
CA PRO A 149 2.68 3.07 -6.79
C PRO A 149 1.86 2.60 -5.57
N LEU A 150 1.14 3.48 -4.87
CA LEU A 150 0.60 3.23 -3.54
C LEU A 150 -0.36 2.04 -3.46
N GLN A 151 -1.11 1.78 -4.54
CA GLN A 151 -1.98 0.61 -4.61
C GLN A 151 -1.15 -0.64 -4.92
N THR A 152 -0.33 -0.56 -5.97
CA THR A 152 0.37 -1.74 -6.48
C THR A 152 1.44 -2.23 -5.50
N ILE A 153 2.16 -1.34 -4.82
CA ILE A 153 3.24 -1.72 -3.89
C ILE A 153 2.70 -2.51 -2.69
N VAL A 154 1.52 -2.17 -2.18
CA VAL A 154 0.90 -2.88 -1.06
C VAL A 154 0.41 -4.27 -1.49
N LEU A 155 -0.17 -4.38 -2.69
CA LEU A 155 -0.57 -5.68 -3.25
C LEU A 155 0.64 -6.60 -3.49
N VAL A 156 1.72 -6.07 -4.05
CA VAL A 156 2.98 -6.82 -4.23
C VAL A 156 3.55 -7.23 -2.87
N PHE A 157 3.53 -6.33 -1.89
CA PHE A 157 3.98 -6.63 -0.53
C PHE A 157 3.20 -7.78 0.11
N TYR A 158 1.87 -7.76 0.07
CA TYR A 158 1.06 -8.83 0.64
C TYR A 158 1.25 -10.16 -0.10
N PHE A 159 1.46 -10.12 -1.43
CA PHE A 159 1.80 -11.32 -2.21
C PHE A 159 3.16 -11.89 -1.81
N LEU A 160 4.18 -11.04 -1.63
CA LEU A 160 5.50 -11.47 -1.16
C LEU A 160 5.44 -11.98 0.29
N CYS A 161 4.62 -11.39 1.17
CA CYS A 161 4.36 -11.92 2.51
C CYS A 161 3.80 -13.35 2.44
N LEU A 162 2.85 -13.60 1.54
CA LEU A 162 2.29 -14.95 1.33
C LEU A 162 3.35 -15.94 0.87
N ILE A 163 4.17 -15.58 -0.13
CA ILE A 163 5.27 -16.43 -0.63
C ILE A 163 6.28 -16.70 0.48
N ASN A 164 6.76 -15.65 1.15
CA ASN A 164 7.74 -15.76 2.23
C ASN A 164 7.21 -16.63 3.36
N MET A 165 5.94 -16.48 3.73
CA MET A 165 5.28 -17.32 4.74
C MET A 165 5.26 -18.80 4.32
N CYS A 166 4.88 -19.09 3.07
CA CYS A 166 4.84 -20.45 2.54
C CYS A 166 6.22 -21.12 2.45
N ILE A 167 7.30 -20.34 2.31
CA ILE A 167 8.67 -20.85 2.21
C ILE A 167 9.36 -20.89 3.58
N ILE A 168 9.43 -19.75 4.26
CA ILE A 168 10.25 -19.57 5.47
C ILE A 168 9.63 -20.32 6.66
N ARG A 169 8.30 -20.27 6.87
CA ARG A 169 7.68 -20.93 8.05
C ARG A 169 7.87 -22.43 8.08
N PRO A 170 7.63 -23.20 6.99
CA PRO A 170 7.87 -24.64 7.01
C PRO A 170 9.35 -24.98 7.22
N LEU A 171 10.27 -24.20 6.65
CA LEU A 171 11.71 -24.38 6.83
C LEU A 171 12.11 -24.17 8.30
N VAL A 172 11.69 -23.07 8.92
CA VAL A 172 11.98 -22.77 10.34
C VAL A 172 11.30 -23.77 11.27
N SER A 173 10.05 -24.15 11.00
CA SER A 173 9.32 -25.15 11.78
C SER A 173 10.02 -26.51 11.77
N THR A 174 10.54 -26.92 10.61
CA THR A 174 11.30 -28.17 10.47
C THR A 174 12.66 -28.07 11.15
N ALA A 175 13.42 -27.01 10.90
CA ALA A 175 14.77 -26.80 11.45
C ALA A 175 14.77 -26.69 12.98
N CYS A 176 13.83 -25.93 13.55
CA CYS A 176 13.72 -25.73 14.99
C CYS A 176 12.82 -26.76 15.70
N LYS A 177 12.33 -27.79 14.98
CA LYS A 177 11.43 -28.85 15.48
C LYS A 177 10.17 -28.28 16.18
N ILE A 178 9.62 -27.19 15.66
CA ILE A 178 8.42 -26.54 16.19
C ILE A 178 7.19 -27.22 15.59
N ARG A 179 6.35 -27.82 16.43
CA ARG A 179 5.06 -28.38 16.03
C ARG A 179 3.95 -27.35 16.24
N GLY A 180 3.29 -26.94 15.15
CA GLY A 180 2.14 -26.03 15.17
C GLY A 180 1.81 -25.60 13.74
N LYS A 181 0.60 -25.93 13.26
CA LYS A 181 0.16 -25.58 11.89
C LYS A 181 -0.87 -24.45 11.88
N ALA A 182 -1.50 -24.16 13.01
CA ALA A 182 -2.59 -23.18 13.10
C ALA A 182 -2.16 -21.77 12.63
N PRO A 183 -0.99 -21.23 13.00
CA PRO A 183 -0.58 -19.90 12.53
C PRO A 183 -0.33 -19.83 11.01
N ILE A 184 0.06 -20.96 10.39
CA ILE A 184 0.26 -21.06 8.93
C ILE A 184 -1.09 -21.04 8.23
N TYR A 185 -2.05 -21.85 8.68
CA TYR A 185 -3.40 -21.85 8.10
C TYR A 185 -4.09 -20.50 8.29
N ALA A 186 -3.99 -19.88 9.47
CA ALA A 186 -4.55 -18.55 9.71
C ALA A 186 -4.03 -17.52 8.70
N ALA A 187 -2.72 -17.53 8.41
CA ALA A 187 -2.12 -16.66 7.42
C ALA A 187 -2.58 -16.90 5.98
N LEU A 188 -2.87 -18.15 5.60
CA LEU A 188 -3.47 -18.48 4.31
C LEU A 188 -4.89 -17.89 4.15
N TYR A 189 -5.60 -17.58 5.24
CA TYR A 189 -6.91 -16.93 5.19
C TYR A 189 -6.83 -15.41 5.33
N PHE A 190 -6.08 -14.90 6.30
CA PHE A 190 -6.11 -13.46 6.57
C PHE A 190 -5.34 -12.63 5.52
N LEU A 191 -4.29 -13.16 4.88
CA LEU A 191 -3.54 -12.41 3.85
C LEU A 191 -4.38 -12.16 2.58
N PRO A 192 -5.10 -13.16 2.02
CA PRO A 192 -6.11 -12.93 0.98
C PRO A 192 -7.22 -11.96 1.40
N LEU A 193 -7.66 -12.04 2.66
CA LEU A 193 -8.66 -11.11 3.18
C LEU A 193 -8.13 -9.67 3.23
N LEU A 194 -6.90 -9.46 3.71
CA LEU A 194 -6.25 -8.13 3.73
C LEU A 194 -6.04 -7.56 2.32
N THR A 195 -5.62 -8.39 1.36
CA THR A 195 -5.50 -7.98 -0.05
C THR A 195 -6.84 -7.58 -0.63
N PHE A 196 -7.89 -8.35 -0.39
CA PHE A 196 -9.25 -8.02 -0.85
C PHE A 196 -9.76 -6.71 -0.22
N LEU A 197 -9.62 -6.55 1.09
CA LEU A 197 -10.01 -5.31 1.79
C LEU A 197 -9.22 -4.11 1.26
N HIS A 198 -7.91 -4.26 1.04
CA HIS A 198 -7.10 -3.19 0.46
C HIS A 198 -7.51 -2.88 -0.99
N ALA A 199 -7.78 -3.89 -1.82
CA ALA A 199 -8.21 -3.67 -3.20
C ALA A 199 -9.52 -2.87 -3.32
N LEU A 200 -10.42 -3.03 -2.34
CA LEU A 200 -11.71 -2.32 -2.33
C LEU A 200 -11.69 -0.98 -1.57
N ALA A 201 -10.90 -0.89 -0.50
CA ALA A 201 -10.96 0.22 0.45
C ALA A 201 -9.65 1.03 0.55
N CYS A 202 -8.69 0.83 -0.35
CA CYS A 202 -7.38 1.50 -0.32
C CYS A 202 -7.45 3.02 -0.09
N GLY A 203 -8.33 3.72 -0.80
CA GLY A 203 -8.53 5.16 -0.63
C GLY A 203 -9.16 5.53 0.71
N LEU A 204 -10.02 4.66 1.28
CA LEU A 204 -10.62 4.86 2.60
C LEU A 204 -9.63 4.61 3.74
N ILE A 205 -8.62 3.76 3.53
CA ILE A 205 -7.61 3.44 4.55
C ILE A 205 -6.56 4.56 4.66
N LEU A 206 -6.39 5.38 3.61
CA LEU A 206 -5.41 6.45 3.55
C LEU A 206 -5.36 7.40 4.78
N PRO A 207 -6.48 7.90 5.34
CA PRO A 207 -6.47 8.78 6.52
C PRO A 207 -6.18 8.07 7.85
N PHE A 208 -6.33 6.75 7.94
CA PHE A 208 -6.22 6.00 9.21
C PHE A 208 -4.88 6.17 9.94
N PRO A 209 -3.70 6.14 9.27
CA PRO A 209 -2.42 6.36 9.94
C PRO A 209 -2.34 7.73 10.62
N SER A 210 -2.88 8.76 9.98
CA SER A 210 -2.87 10.13 10.54
C SER A 210 -3.88 10.28 11.68
N ILE A 211 -5.06 9.68 11.56
CA ILE A 211 -6.04 9.66 12.67
C ILE A 211 -5.43 8.93 13.87
N PHE A 212 -4.80 7.77 13.64
CA PHE A 212 -4.13 7.01 14.70
C PHE A 212 -2.98 7.80 15.33
N TYR A 213 -2.13 8.45 14.51
CA TYR A 213 -1.07 9.31 15.00
C TYR A 213 -1.60 10.47 15.85
N ILE A 214 -2.62 11.19 15.38
CA ILE A 214 -3.22 12.31 16.11
C ILE A 214 -3.83 11.84 17.43
N LEU A 215 -4.56 10.71 17.43
CA LEU A 215 -5.13 10.15 18.64
C LEU A 215 -4.03 9.76 19.63
N THR A 216 -3.04 8.99 19.19
CA THR A 216 -1.94 8.54 20.06
C THR A 216 -1.12 9.68 20.62
N VAL A 217 -0.71 10.66 19.81
CA VAL A 217 0.04 11.83 20.28
C VAL A 217 -0.79 12.65 21.27
N ARG A 218 -2.08 12.85 21.01
CA ARG A 218 -2.96 13.57 21.93
C ARG A 218 -3.07 12.85 23.28
N PHE A 219 -3.16 11.52 23.29
CA PHE A 219 -3.20 10.75 24.54
C PHE A 219 -1.84 10.62 25.24
N THR A 220 -0.74 10.84 24.53
CA THR A 220 0.63 10.67 25.05
C THR A 220 1.31 12.01 25.32
N ASP A 221 0.60 13.15 25.20
CA ASP A 221 1.19 14.47 25.40
C ASP A 221 1.62 14.64 26.87
N PRO A 222 2.94 14.75 27.16
CA PRO A 222 3.45 14.94 28.51
C PRO A 222 2.94 16.23 29.18
N ALA A 223 2.50 17.21 28.38
CA ALA A 223 1.95 18.46 28.89
C ALA A 223 0.63 18.24 29.65
N GLU A 224 -0.21 17.31 29.19
CA GLU A 224 -1.48 17.00 29.86
C GLU A 224 -1.24 16.37 31.26
N PHE A 225 -0.20 15.55 31.40
CA PHE A 225 0.20 14.98 32.71
C PHE A 225 0.77 16.05 33.65
N ARG A 226 1.55 16.99 33.12
CA ARG A 226 2.14 18.08 33.92
C ARG A 226 1.09 19.05 34.45
N ASP A 227 0.05 19.32 33.67
CA ASP A 227 -1.07 20.18 34.07
C ASP A 227 -2.07 19.46 35.01
N ALA A 228 -2.09 18.12 35.01
CA ALA A 228 -2.83 17.33 35.99
C ALA A 228 -2.11 17.33 37.35
N GLU A 229 -0.79 17.14 37.37
CA GLU A 229 0.02 17.20 38.59
C GLU A 229 0.02 18.60 39.24
N ALA A 230 0.04 19.66 38.42
CA ALA A 230 -0.07 21.04 38.89
C ALA A 230 -1.45 21.40 39.48
N ARG A 231 -2.50 20.63 39.19
CA ARG A 231 -3.84 20.81 39.76
C ARG A 231 -4.10 19.96 40.99
N SER A 232 -3.27 18.94 41.24
CA SER A 232 -3.35 18.07 42.43
C SER A 232 -2.52 18.57 43.62
N ASN A 233 -1.68 19.59 43.42
CA ASN A 233 -0.92 20.31 44.45
C ASN A 233 -1.58 21.66 44.75
#